data_AF-A0A117LR91-F1
#
_entry.id   AF-A0A117LR91-F1
#
_cell.length_a   1.000
_cell.length_b   1.000
_cell.length_c   1.000
_cell.angle_alpha   90.00
_cell.angle_beta   90.00
_cell.angle_gamma   90.00
#
_symmetry.space_group_name_H-M   'P 1'
#
loop_
_entity.id
_entity.type
_entity.pdbx_description
1 polymer ?
#
loop_
_entity_poly.entity_id
_entity_poly.type
_entity_poly.pdbx_seq_one_letter_code
_entity_poly.pdbx_strand_id
1 'polypeptide(L)' 'YDAMQSVRPYKGKLSKEKALEEIKRGAGTQFDPHLAKIFLKMVKNKKVD' A
#
# COMPACT_ATOMS: atom_id res chain seq x y z
N TYR A 1 -5.11 1.55 -0.61
CA TYR A 1 -3.98 1.89 -1.47
C TYR A 1 -4.30 3.13 -2.29
N ASP A 2 -5.35 3.12 -3.11
CA ASP A 2 -5.81 4.28 -3.90
C ASP A 2 -6.04 5.53 -3.03
N ALA A 3 -6.74 5.37 -1.90
CA ALA A 3 -6.95 6.46 -0.94
C ALA A 3 -5.66 7.17 -0.45
N MET A 4 -4.53 6.46 -0.42
CA MET A 4 -3.22 7.01 -0.02
C MET A 4 -2.55 7.78 -1.16
N GLN A 5 -2.85 7.42 -2.41
CA GLN A 5 -2.22 7.98 -3.61
C GLN A 5 -3.09 9.03 -4.32
N SER A 6 -4.38 9.09 -4.00
CA SER A 6 -5.26 10.18 -4.44
C SER A 6 -4.88 11.47 -3.72
N VAL A 7 -4.81 12.57 -4.47
CA VAL A 7 -4.71 13.90 -3.89
C VAL A 7 -6.03 14.22 -3.20
N ARG A 8 -5.98 14.61 -1.93
CA ARG A 8 -7.14 15.11 -1.19
C ARG A 8 -6.91 16.59 -0.86
N PRO A 9 -7.95 17.44 -0.83
CA PRO A 9 -7.79 18.88 -0.60
C PRO A 9 -6.95 19.24 0.64
N TYR A 10 -6.99 18.39 1.67
CA TYR A 10 -6.32 18.60 2.95
C TYR A 10 -5.06 17.74 3.17
N LYS A 11 -4.69 16.89 2.21
CA LYS A 11 -3.55 15.97 2.35
C LYS A 11 -2.96 15.65 0.98
N GLY A 12 -1.68 15.98 0.82
CA GLY A 12 -0.92 15.59 -0.37
C GLY A 12 -0.94 14.06 -0.59
N LYS A 13 -0.79 13.63 -1.84
CA LYS A 13 -0.69 12.21 -2.17
C LYS A 13 0.59 11.61 -1.61
N LEU A 14 0.52 10.36 -1.11
CA LEU A 14 1.71 9.56 -0.85
C LEU A 14 2.28 9.04 -2.17
N SER A 15 3.61 8.97 -2.25
CA SER A 15 4.26 8.25 -3.34
C SER A 15 3.91 6.77 -3.26
N LYS A 16 4.12 6.04 -4.35
CA LYS A 16 3.88 4.59 -4.37
C LYS A 16 4.70 3.87 -3.30
N GLU A 17 5.96 4.26 -3.16
CA GLU A 17 6.91 3.70 -2.19
C GLU A 17 6.41 3.95 -0.76
N LYS A 18 6.05 5.20 -0.44
CA LYS A 18 5.53 5.56 0.89
C LYS A 18 4.22 4.85 1.21
N ALA A 19 3.30 4.72 0.24
CA ALA A 19 2.06 3.98 0.44
C ALA A 19 2.32 2.49 0.71
N LEU A 20 3.31 1.88 0.04
CA LEU A 20 3.70 0.49 0.30
C LEU A 20 4.39 0.32 1.66
N GLU A 21 5.20 1.30 2.09
CA GLU A 21 5.78 1.32 3.44
C GLU A 21 4.72 1.40 4.53
N GLU A 22 3.70 2.26 4.36
CA GLU A 22 2.58 2.36 5.31
C GLU A 22 1.77 1.05 5.38
N ILE A 23 1.52 0.40 4.24
CA ILE A 23 0.87 -0.91 4.22
C ILE A 23 1.71 -1.98 4.94
N LYS A 24 3.04 -1.96 4.74
CA LYS A 24 3.95 -2.86 5.45
C LYS A 24 3.96 -2.60 6.95
N ARG A 25 3.96 -1.33 7.36
CA ARG A 25 3.94 -0.89 8.76
C ARG A 25 2.64 -1.27 9.47
N GLY A 26 1.51 -1.17 8.77
CA GLY A 26 0.18 -1.53 9.29
C GLY A 26 -0.15 -3.03 9.25
N ALA A 27 0.75 -3.88 8.75
CA ALA A 27 0.51 -5.32 8.69
C ALA A 27 0.45 -5.92 10.11
N GLY A 28 -0.59 -6.71 10.39
CA GLY A 28 -0.86 -7.27 11.71
C GLY A 28 -1.65 -6.35 12.64
N THR A 29 -1.98 -5.12 12.21
CA THR A 29 -2.83 -4.19 12.97
C THR A 29 -3.99 -3.70 12.10
N GLN A 30 -3.72 -2.73 11.23
CA GLN A 30 -4.71 -2.14 10.33
C GLN A 30 -5.01 -3.04 9.12
N PHE A 31 -4.06 -3.89 8.74
CA PHE A 31 -4.18 -4.83 7.65
C PHE A 31 -3.87 -6.24 8.12
N ASP A 32 -4.58 -7.21 7.56
CA ASP A 32 -4.19 -8.62 7.72
C ASP A 32 -2.75 -8.83 7.22
N PRO A 33 -1.88 -9.47 8.02
CA PRO A 33 -0.47 -9.61 7.68
C PRO A 33 -0.22 -10.49 6.45
N HIS A 34 -1.08 -11.48 6.19
CA HIS A 34 -1.00 -12.34 5.02
C HIS A 34 -1.41 -11.59 3.75
N LEU A 35 -2.54 -10.86 3.80
CA LEU A 35 -3.02 -10.05 2.67
C LEU A 35 -2.07 -8.89 2.36
N ALA A 36 -1.52 -8.21 3.37
CA ALA A 36 -0.53 -7.16 3.17
C ALA A 36 0.71 -7.71 2.45
N LYS A 37 1.20 -8.90 2.83
CA LYS A 37 2.34 -9.56 2.17
C LYS A 37 2.05 -9.90 0.70
N ILE A 38 0.87 -10.46 0.40
CA ILE A 38 0.46 -10.76 -0.98
C ILE A 38 0.37 -9.47 -1.81
N PHE A 39 -0.30 -8.45 -1.28
CA PHE A 39 -0.48 -7.18 -1.95
C PHE A 39 0.88 -6.51 -2.28
N LEU A 40 1.80 -6.47 -1.31
CA LEU A 40 3.14 -5.93 -1.51
C LEU A 40 3.92 -6.69 -2.60
N LYS A 41 3.78 -8.03 -2.67
CA LYS A 41 4.37 -8.84 -3.73
C LYS A 41 3.76 -8.54 -5.10
N MET A 42 2.43 -8.50 -5.19
CA MET A 42 1.70 -8.22 -6.43
C MET A 42 2.12 -6.86 -7.02
N VAL A 43 2.19 -5.83 -6.18
CA VAL A 43 2.51 -4.46 -6.61
C VAL A 43 4.00 -4.29 -6.98
N LYS A 44 4.90 -5.05 -6.35
CA LYS A 44 6.35 -5.06 -6.67
C LYS A 44 6.66 -5.85 -7.94
N ASN A 45 6.00 -7.00 -8.16
CA ASN A 45 6.40 -7.91 -9.23
C ASN A 45 5.75 -7.63 -10.60
N LYS A 46 4.76 -6.73 -10.72
CA LYS A 46 4.14 -6.33 -12.02
C LYS A 46 3.79 -7.49 -12.98
N LYS A 47 3.64 -8.71 -12.48
CA LYS A 47 3.22 -9.91 -13.19
C LYS A 47 2.27 -10.67 -12.28
N VAL A 48 1.00 -10.54 -12.59
CA VAL A 48 0.05 -11.63 -12.41
C VAL A 48 0.05 -12.28 -13.79
N ASP A 49 0.43 -13.56 -13.87
CA ASP A 49 0.28 -14.35 -15.09
C ASP A 49 -1.20 -14.43 -15.50
#